data_AF-A0A916JCK6-F1
#
_entry.id   AF-A0A916JCK6-F1
#
_cell.length_a   1.000
_cell.length_b   1.000
_cell.length_c   1.000
_cell.angle_alpha   90.00
_cell.angle_beta   90.00
_cell.angle_gamma   90.00
#
_symmetry.space_group_name_H-M   'P 1'
#
loop_
_entity.id
_entity.type
_entity.pdbx_description
1 polymer ?
#
loop_
_entity_poly.entity_id
_entity_poly.type
_entity_poly.pdbx_seq_one_letter_code
_entity_poly.pdbx_strand_id
1 'polypeptide(L)'
;MTHEKIFTRKDGTRVKVSVWLYVHQNQSNWGYLIFVQEPSSDQWIDPFSNKAYLLRAAESKRFNGHATFDHFVSKNEILQAKMELWKMIKPV
;
A
#
# COMPACT_ATOMS: atom_id res chain seq x y z
N MET A 1 6.17 15.10 5.77
CA MET A 1 4.70 15.10 5.61
C MET A 1 4.29 13.76 5.03
N THR A 2 3.18 13.21 5.50
CA THR A 2 2.67 11.89 5.08
C THR A 2 1.28 12.07 4.47
N HIS A 3 0.97 11.28 3.45
CA HIS A 3 -0.37 11.18 2.86
C HIS A 3 -0.85 9.74 2.94
N GLU A 4 -2.12 9.53 3.25
CA GLU A 4 -2.73 8.21 3.27
C GLU A 4 -3.87 8.13 2.25
N LYS A 5 -3.90 7.05 1.48
CA LYS A 5 -4.97 6.75 0.53
C LYS A 5 -5.51 5.35 0.78
N ILE A 6 -6.83 5.25 0.89
CA ILE A 6 -7.54 3.99 1.12
C ILE A 6 -8.25 3.56 -0.16
N PHE A 7 -8.08 2.30 -0.54
CA PHE A 7 -8.73 1.67 -1.66
C PHE A 7 -9.65 0.55 -1.17
N THR A 8 -10.89 0.51 -1.64
CA THR A 8 -11.85 -0.55 -1.32
C THR A 8 -11.86 -1.59 -2.43
N ARG A 9 -11.75 -2.86 -2.07
CA ARG A 9 -11.80 -4.02 -2.97
C ARG A 9 -13.23 -4.52 -3.13
N LYS A 10 -13.47 -5.35 -4.14
CA LYS A 10 -14.81 -5.90 -4.44
C LYS A 10 -15.39 -6.78 -3.33
N ASP A 11 -14.52 -7.43 -2.57
CA ASP A 11 -14.87 -8.28 -1.41
C ASP A 11 -15.09 -7.47 -0.12
N GLY A 12 -15.03 -6.14 -0.19
CA GLY A 12 -15.15 -5.24 0.97
C GLY A 12 -13.84 -5.01 1.72
N THR A 13 -12.76 -5.70 1.37
CA THR A 13 -11.43 -5.48 1.97
C THR A 13 -10.97 -4.06 1.67
N ARG A 14 -10.38 -3.38 2.66
CA ARG A 14 -9.77 -2.06 2.49
C ARG A 14 -8.26 -2.16 2.52
N VAL A 15 -7.59 -1.44 1.64
CA VAL A 15 -6.12 -1.35 1.56
C VAL A 15 -5.71 0.10 1.72
N LYS A 16 -4.89 0.40 2.73
CA LYS A 16 -4.37 1.73 3.00
C LYS A 16 -2.92 1.82 2.53
N VAL A 17 -2.62 2.80 1.69
CA VAL A 17 -1.25 3.16 1.28
C VAL A 17 -0.90 4.47 1.96
N SER A 18 0.10 4.42 2.85
CA SER A 18 0.67 5.61 3.49
C SER A 18 1.99 5.94 2.80
N VAL A 19 2.15 7.16 2.28
CA VAL A 19 3.34 7.60 1.54
C VAL A 19 3.94 8.84 2.17
N TRP A 20 5.25 8.96 2.12
CA TRP A 20 5.96 10.17 2.56
C TRP A 20 7.18 10.42 1.68
N LEU A 21 7.54 11.70 1.55
CA LEU A 21 8.79 12.14 0.93
C LEU A 21 9.77 12.49 2.05
N TYR A 22 10.99 11.98 1.98
CA TYR A 22 12.06 12.26 2.94
C TYR A 22 13.39 12.51 2.24
N VAL A 23 14.31 13.19 2.93
CA VAL A 23 15.68 13.41 2.44
C VAL A 23 16.62 12.53 3.24
N HIS A 24 17.48 11.79 2.54
CA HIS A 24 18.52 10.98 3.15
C HIS A 24 19.79 11.13 2.30
N GLN A 25 20.92 11.46 2.93
CA GLN A 25 22.20 11.66 2.24
C GLN A 25 22.10 12.61 1.02
N ASN A 26 21.47 13.77 1.19
CA ASN A 26 21.24 14.77 0.13
C ASN A 26 20.41 14.27 -1.08
N GLN A 27 19.68 13.16 -0.94
CA GLN A 27 18.80 12.63 -1.96
C GLN A 27 17.35 12.58 -1.48
N SER A 28 16.43 13.01 -2.34
CA SER A 28 14.99 12.90 -2.12
C SER A 28 14.52 11.47 -2.39
N ASN A 29 13.91 10.86 -1.38
CA ASN A 29 13.45 9.48 -1.40
C ASN A 29 11.96 9.40 -1.07
N TRP A 30 11.30 8.39 -1.64
CA TRP A 30 9.91 8.08 -1.37
C TRP A 30 9.80 6.86 -0.48
N GLY A 31 9.16 7.01 0.68
CA GLY A 31 8.77 5.90 1.53
C GLY A 31 7.29 5.58 1.36
N TYR A 32 6.93 4.31 1.57
CA TYR A 32 5.53 3.89 1.64
C TYR A 32 5.33 2.69 2.57
N LEU A 33 4.16 2.63 3.19
CA LEU A 33 3.64 1.49 3.95
C LEU A 33 2.27 1.08 3.42
N ILE A 34 1.97 -0.21 3.55
CA ILE A 34 0.69 -0.79 3.13
C ILE A 34 0.07 -1.48 4.33
N PHE A 35 -1.20 -1.18 4.57
CA PHE A 35 -2.01 -1.83 5.59
C PHE A 35 -3.28 -2.39 4.96
N VAL A 36 -3.81 -3.44 5.57
CA VAL A 36 -5.03 -4.10 5.12
C VAL A 36 -6.04 -4.08 6.25
N GLN A 37 -7.32 -4.00 5.91
CA GLN A 37 -8.43 -4.14 6.85
C GLN A 37 -9.50 -5.02 6.22
N GLU A 38 -9.90 -6.07 6.93
CA GLU A 38 -10.96 -6.98 6.50
C GLU A 38 -12.34 -6.31 6.64
N PRO A 39 -13.35 -6.74 5.86
CA PRO A 39 -14.68 -6.10 5.85
C PRO A 39 -15.33 -6.00 7.23
N SER A 40 -15.13 -7.02 8.07
CA SER A 40 -15.71 -7.15 9.41
C SER A 40 -14.76 -6.77 10.54
N SER A 41 -13.58 -6.21 10.22
CA SER A 41 -12.56 -5.87 11.21
C SER A 41 -12.33 -4.37 11.29
N ASP A 42 -12.20 -3.85 12.50
CA ASP A 42 -11.80 -2.46 12.76
C ASP A 42 -10.29 -2.27 12.81
N GLN A 43 -9.52 -3.36 12.70
CA GLN A 43 -8.06 -3.33 12.83
C GLN A 43 -7.36 -3.24 11.47
N TRP A 44 -6.41 -2.31 11.37
CA TRP A 44 -5.43 -2.29 10.30
C TRP A 44 -4.29 -3.23 10.65
N ILE A 45 -3.98 -4.13 9.73
CA ILE A 45 -2.95 -5.15 9.89
C ILE A 45 -1.84 -4.93 8.87
N ASP A 46 -0.62 -5.24 9.30
CA ASP A 46 0.49 -5.42 8.37
C ASP A 46 0.22 -6.71 7.56
N PRO A 47 0.14 -6.63 6.21
CA PRO A 47 -0.12 -7.79 5.37
C PRO A 47 0.91 -8.93 5.54
N PHE A 48 2.13 -8.66 6.01
CA PHE A 48 3.14 -9.68 6.30
C PHE A 48 2.95 -10.37 7.65
N SER A 49 2.25 -9.72 8.58
CA SER A 49 2.00 -10.27 9.91
C SER A 49 0.77 -11.18 9.97
N ASN A 50 -0.12 -11.10 8.97
CA ASN A 50 -1.38 -11.84 8.97
C ASN A 50 -1.31 -13.11 8.11
N LYS A 51 -1.24 -14.27 8.77
CA LYS A 51 -1.21 -15.60 8.12
C LYS A 51 -2.42 -15.87 7.21
N ALA A 52 -3.63 -15.49 7.61
CA ALA A 52 -4.85 -15.71 6.80
C ALA A 52 -4.86 -14.86 5.53
N TYR A 53 -4.21 -13.70 5.56
CA TYR A 53 -4.09 -12.82 4.41
C TYR A 53 -2.95 -13.24 3.46
N LEU A 54 -1.83 -13.71 4.02
CA LEU A 54 -0.74 -14.34 3.25
C LEU A 54 -1.23 -15.58 2.48
N LEU A 55 -2.11 -16.39 3.08
CA LEU A 55 -2.71 -17.55 2.42
C LEU A 55 -3.60 -17.17 1.24
N ARG A 56 -4.46 -16.13 1.37
CA ARG A 56 -5.27 -15.62 0.24
C ARG A 56 -4.40 -15.09 -0.92
N ALA A 57 -3.31 -14.41 -0.60
CA ALA A 57 -2.34 -13.94 -1.60
C ALA A 57 -1.45 -15.07 -2.17
N ALA A 58 -1.38 -16.23 -1.51
CA ALA A 58 -0.72 -17.43 -2.03
C ALA A 58 -1.67 -18.24 -2.92
N GLU A 59 -2.97 -18.27 -2.62
CA GLU A 59 -3.99 -18.88 -3.47
C GLU A 59 -4.15 -18.13 -4.80
N SER A 60 -3.97 -16.81 -4.83
CA SER A 60 -3.89 -16.04 -6.09
C SER A 60 -2.61 -16.32 -6.90
N LYS A 61 -1.56 -16.89 -6.28
CA LYS A 61 -0.23 -17.18 -6.88
C LYS A 61 -0.11 -18.53 -7.58
N ARG A 62 -1.20 -19.22 -7.91
CA ARG A 62 -1.15 -20.25 -8.95
C ARG A 62 -0.74 -19.69 -10.34
N PHE A 63 -0.60 -18.37 -10.47
CA PHE A 63 0.05 -17.71 -11.60
C PHE A 63 1.34 -16.98 -11.16
N ASN A 64 2.49 -17.57 -11.53
CA ASN A 64 3.84 -16.99 -11.59
C ASN A 64 4.47 -16.43 -10.30
N GLY A 65 5.43 -17.20 -9.80
CA GLY A 65 6.25 -16.89 -8.63
C GLY A 65 7.11 -15.63 -8.77
N HIS A 66 6.61 -14.53 -8.23
CA HIS A 66 7.40 -13.55 -7.46
C HIS A 66 6.45 -12.95 -6.42
N ALA A 67 6.76 -13.13 -5.14
CA ALA A 67 5.97 -12.59 -4.04
C ALA A 67 6.36 -11.14 -3.75
N THR A 68 6.20 -10.24 -4.72
CA THR A 68 6.38 -8.79 -4.52
C THR A 68 5.07 -8.14 -4.08
N PHE A 69 5.17 -7.01 -3.36
CA PHE A 69 4.07 -6.18 -2.86
C PHE A 69 2.97 -5.85 -3.90
N ASP A 70 3.30 -6.00 -5.19
CA ASP A 70 2.45 -5.80 -6.36
C ASP A 70 1.13 -6.60 -6.34
N HIS A 71 1.05 -7.69 -5.56
CA HIS A 71 -0.17 -8.50 -5.43
C HIS A 71 -1.24 -7.89 -4.51
N PHE A 72 -0.87 -6.95 -3.63
CA PHE A 72 -1.76 -6.36 -2.63
C PHE A 72 -2.23 -4.96 -3.02
N VAL A 73 -1.32 -4.21 -3.60
CA VAL A 73 -1.54 -2.87 -4.12
C VAL A 73 -0.72 -2.75 -5.40
N SER A 74 -1.35 -2.29 -6.46
CA SER A 74 -0.70 -2.10 -7.75
C SER A 74 0.28 -0.93 -7.69
N LYS A 75 1.31 -0.97 -8.55
CA LYS A 75 2.23 0.17 -8.74
C LYS A 75 1.49 1.48 -9.05
N ASN A 76 0.35 1.40 -9.74
CA ASN A 76 -0.50 2.54 -10.06
C ASN A 76 -1.16 3.14 -8.82
N GLU A 77 -1.62 2.32 -7.89
CA GLU A 77 -2.20 2.78 -6.62
C GLU A 77 -1.16 3.50 -5.76
N ILE A 78 0.06 2.96 -5.69
CA ILE A 78 1.19 3.62 -5.01
C ILE A 78 1.50 4.95 -5.69
N LEU A 79 1.64 4.95 -7.02
CA LEU A 79 1.93 6.16 -7.78
C LEU A 79 0.84 7.21 -7.58
N GLN A 80 -0.43 6.81 -7.57
CA GLN A 80 -1.55 7.71 -7.33
C GLN A 80 -1.42 8.39 -5.95
N ALA A 81 -1.15 7.63 -4.89
CA ALA A 81 -0.94 8.20 -3.56
C ALA A 81 0.28 9.16 -3.53
N LYS A 82 1.38 8.80 -4.19
CA LYS A 82 2.57 9.68 -4.31
C LYS A 82 2.24 11.00 -5.03
N MET A 83 1.50 10.93 -6.14
CA MET A 83 1.13 12.11 -6.92
C MET A 83 0.16 13.02 -6.16
N GLU A 84 -0.73 12.45 -5.35
CA GLU A 84 -1.58 13.22 -4.43
C GLU A 84 -0.73 13.95 -3.38
N LEU A 85 0.24 13.28 -2.75
CA LEU A 85 1.18 13.95 -1.84
C LEU A 85 1.95 15.06 -2.55
N TRP A 86 2.50 14.78 -3.73
CA TRP A 86 3.25 15.75 -4.51
C TRP A 86 2.42 17.00 -4.83
N LYS A 87 1.14 16.84 -5.21
CA LYS A 87 0.25 17.98 -5.46
C LYS A 87 0.07 18.88 -4.23
N MET A 88 0.15 18.32 -3.02
CA MET A 88 0.02 19.08 -1.78
C MET A 88 1.30 19.80 -1.37
N ILE A 89 2.47 19.24 -1.69
CA ILE A 89 3.76 19.74 -1.18
C ILE A 89 4.64 20.41 -2.24
N LYS A 90 4.28 20.31 -3.52
CA LYS A 90 5.09 20.90 -4.59
C LYS A 90 5.19 22.41 -4.39
N PRO A 91 6.37 23.01 -4.63
CA PRO A 91 6.50 24.46 -4.69
C PRO A 91 5.56 25.05 -5.75
N VAL A 92 5.07 26.27 -5.49
CA VAL A 92 4.27 27.07 -6.43
C VAL A 92 5.18 27.69 -7.47
#